data_AF-A0A8S8Y2N4-F1
#
_entry.id   AF-A0A8S8Y2N4-F1
#
_cell.length_a   1.000
_cell.length_b   1.000
_cell.length_c   1.000
_cell.angle_alpha   90.00
_cell.angle_beta   90.00
_cell.angle_gamma   90.00
#
_symmetry.space_group_name_H-M   'P 1'
#
loop_
_entity.id
_entity.type
_entity.pdbx_description
1 polymer ?
#
loop_
_entity_poly.entity_id
_entity_poly.type
_entity_poly.pdbx_seq_one_letter_code
_entity_poly.pdbx_strand_id
1 'polypeptide(L)'
;MKMIDKNGNTDAAHMKGILGGPIMLAAALFVFLIAAQVSGLNGWTDEIGLLALPAVAALGAALGRISSEHPSASELNSAIAPSAFVLISILTSFFAPAAICMTFLLATLSTHLLVSRGRPVEANFLVGGLIGIQFAMIFALTSEVPDDSQTNATRAYLGARFSAMMSVMMMGSLYVALILSKTIDRASEKGLLSELPFDVTSKATHIAGGATMSSLMIPLIWLSLIDDPQVYEDGAFLGPFWGLFSAAIVLIVAMFRSERWNVLAAILSLNWIIYTFGRLNDLGVSGFPNALTEDGSYPMILWLLITFWSNVGVIILASRGHLGAMAPLREPSPLRKWWQRHSYVILVGMALVAGFIVRVVWNVIPAMNASVIGEWDMSGGSDPWYMKRIIDYVAYERAHLVFDPDRNYPMGGLNPRPPLFSWSLALGGIFLSWIADMPLAEAVWWSVEAQPAIWGALIVLPVAAMAKRFHSPLAGVAAAWLIAFMPGHITHSTFGLADHDSFAMFFLTLGFYWWVRSMMGIKQERLFSRTSWNPLYILAGIRVMWRKHRPTMIHSTLAGISFATAGLAWKGYVYAPGILFLGYSGIVFLNLFRVETPCQLPQQCFRCCLLQS
;
A
#
# COMPACT_ATOMS: atom_id res chain seq x y z
N MET A 1 23.34 41.81 -5.88
CA MET A 1 22.79 42.32 -7.15
C MET A 1 22.99 41.22 -8.19
N LYS A 2 22.00 40.33 -8.39
CA LYS A 2 22.04 39.29 -9.42
C LYS A 2 21.64 39.95 -10.74
N MET A 3 22.45 39.83 -11.78
CA MET A 3 22.09 40.29 -13.11
C MET A 3 20.90 39.47 -13.61
N ILE A 4 19.81 40.17 -13.93
CA ILE A 4 18.66 39.65 -14.65
C ILE A 4 19.07 39.69 -16.12
N ASP A 5 19.22 38.51 -16.74
CA ASP A 5 19.31 38.39 -18.19
C ASP A 5 17.98 38.90 -18.78
N LYS A 6 18.08 39.84 -19.72
CA LYS A 6 16.99 40.55 -20.38
C LYS A 6 16.74 40.04 -21.80
N ASN A 7 17.14 38.81 -22.12
CA ASN A 7 16.77 38.16 -23.37
C ASN A 7 15.67 37.12 -23.11
N GLY A 8 14.51 37.31 -23.75
CA GLY A 8 13.33 36.45 -23.68
C GLY A 8 13.51 35.07 -24.32
N ASN A 9 14.61 34.39 -24.04
CA ASN A 9 14.68 32.94 -24.17
C ASN A 9 14.01 32.37 -22.92
N THR A 10 12.85 31.73 -23.10
CA THR A 10 12.33 30.79 -22.10
C THR A 10 13.45 29.82 -21.75
N ASP A 11 13.97 29.90 -20.52
CA ASP A 11 15.07 29.06 -20.04
C ASP A 11 14.82 27.61 -20.48
N ALA A 12 15.79 26.98 -21.14
CA ALA A 12 15.69 25.56 -21.50
C ALA A 12 15.43 24.66 -20.26
N ALA A 13 15.80 25.15 -19.07
CA ALA A 13 15.47 24.55 -17.77
C ALA A 13 13.96 24.61 -17.43
N HIS A 14 13.25 25.64 -17.89
CA HIS A 14 11.81 25.83 -17.68
C HIS A 14 10.97 24.89 -18.57
N MET A 15 11.44 24.55 -19.78
CA MET A 15 10.74 23.58 -20.65
C MET A 15 10.96 22.11 -20.23
N LYS A 16 12.09 21.78 -19.58
CA LYS A 16 12.42 20.40 -19.17
C LYS A 16 11.39 19.78 -18.22
N GLY A 17 10.78 20.56 -17.31
CA GLY A 17 9.77 20.04 -16.39
C GLY A 17 8.39 19.78 -17.04
N ILE A 18 8.01 20.62 -17.99
CA ILE A 18 6.67 20.64 -18.60
C ILE A 18 6.46 19.44 -19.53
N LEU A 19 7.52 18.96 -20.20
CA LEU A 19 7.47 17.84 -21.14
C LEU A 19 7.30 16.45 -20.49
N GLY A 20 7.52 16.31 -19.18
CA GLY A 20 7.44 15.01 -18.50
C GLY A 20 6.07 14.32 -18.59
N GLY A 21 4.98 15.09 -18.51
CA GLY A 21 3.61 14.57 -18.60
C GLY A 21 3.23 14.06 -20.00
N PRO A 22 3.40 14.86 -21.06
CA PRO A 22 3.18 14.43 -22.45
C PRO A 22 4.04 13.25 -22.90
N ILE A 23 5.27 13.11 -22.37
CA ILE A 23 6.13 11.96 -22.67
C ILE A 23 5.63 10.70 -21.95
N MET A 24 5.09 10.83 -20.73
CA MET A 24 4.47 9.70 -20.05
C MET A 24 3.21 9.21 -20.77
N LEU A 25 2.46 10.13 -21.39
CA LEU A 25 1.37 9.79 -22.32
C LEU A 25 1.87 9.02 -23.54
N ALA A 26 2.93 9.50 -24.20
CA ALA A 26 3.53 8.79 -25.34
C ALA A 26 4.09 7.41 -24.95
N ALA A 27 4.73 7.29 -23.79
CA ALA A 27 5.25 6.03 -23.28
C ALA A 27 4.13 5.04 -22.92
N ALA A 28 3.03 5.52 -22.32
CA ALA A 28 1.86 4.70 -22.02
C ALA A 28 1.21 4.15 -23.31
N LEU A 29 1.09 4.98 -24.35
CA LEU A 29 0.59 4.57 -25.66
C LEU A 29 1.54 3.58 -26.35
N PHE A 30 2.85 3.76 -26.21
CA PHE A 30 3.83 2.84 -26.78
C PHE A 30 3.83 1.47 -26.10
N VAL A 31 3.72 1.44 -24.76
CA VAL A 31 3.61 0.19 -23.99
C VAL A 31 2.32 -0.54 -24.34
N PHE A 32 1.20 0.16 -24.55
CA PHE A 32 -0.02 -0.46 -25.06
C PHE A 32 0.19 -1.15 -26.41
N LEU A 33 0.80 -0.45 -27.37
CA LEU A 33 1.02 -1.00 -28.71
C LEU A 33 1.83 -2.30 -28.67
N ILE A 34 2.85 -2.35 -27.80
CA ILE A 34 3.65 -3.57 -27.58
C ILE A 34 2.80 -4.65 -26.89
N ALA A 35 2.07 -4.31 -25.83
CA ALA A 35 1.25 -5.27 -25.10
C ALA A 35 0.17 -5.89 -25.99
N ALA A 36 -0.51 -5.08 -26.81
CA ALA A 36 -1.52 -5.51 -27.78
C ALA A 36 -0.94 -6.43 -28.86
N GLN A 37 0.27 -6.14 -29.34
CA GLN A 37 0.98 -6.98 -30.31
C GLN A 37 1.41 -8.31 -29.70
N VAL A 38 1.82 -8.33 -28.44
CA VAL A 38 2.21 -9.56 -27.72
C VAL A 38 0.97 -10.41 -27.37
N SER A 39 -0.19 -9.80 -27.16
CA SER A 39 -1.45 -10.51 -26.87
C SER A 39 -2.22 -10.96 -28.11
N GLY A 40 -1.68 -10.79 -29.33
CA GLY A 40 -2.33 -11.25 -30.57
C GLY A 40 -3.59 -10.46 -30.99
N LEU A 41 -3.83 -9.29 -30.40
CA LEU A 41 -5.01 -8.46 -30.67
C LEU A 41 -4.85 -7.76 -32.04
N ASN A 42 -5.46 -8.32 -33.08
CA ASN A 42 -5.45 -7.76 -34.43
C ASN A 42 -6.70 -6.91 -34.75
N GLY A 43 -7.54 -6.57 -33.76
CA GLY A 43 -8.83 -5.88 -33.92
C GLY A 43 -8.83 -4.42 -33.42
N TRP A 44 -8.32 -3.48 -34.23
CA TRP A 44 -8.03 -2.11 -33.80
C TRP A 44 -9.23 -1.18 -33.54
N THR A 45 -10.48 -1.63 -33.68
CA THR A 45 -11.65 -0.73 -33.80
C THR A 45 -12.66 -0.79 -32.66
N ASP A 46 -12.93 -1.96 -32.05
CA ASP A 46 -13.80 -2.06 -30.85
C ASP A 46 -13.03 -1.91 -29.52
N GLU A 47 -11.69 -1.95 -29.56
CA GLU A 47 -10.80 -1.93 -28.37
C GLU A 47 -10.35 -0.52 -27.93
N ILE A 48 -10.67 0.52 -28.70
CA ILE A 48 -10.29 1.93 -28.39
C ILE A 48 -10.92 2.40 -27.07
N GLY A 49 -12.08 1.85 -26.70
CA GLY A 49 -12.72 2.11 -25.41
C GLY A 49 -11.92 1.63 -24.20
N LEU A 50 -11.16 0.52 -24.33
CA LEU A 50 -10.33 -0.03 -23.26
C LEU A 50 -9.14 0.90 -22.92
N LEU A 51 -8.69 1.70 -23.89
CA LEU A 51 -7.63 2.68 -23.71
C LEU A 51 -8.05 3.99 -23.05
N ALA A 52 -9.35 4.22 -22.87
CA ALA A 52 -9.85 5.49 -22.36
C ALA A 52 -9.24 5.81 -20.98
N LEU A 53 -9.15 4.83 -20.07
CA LEU A 53 -8.62 5.03 -18.72
C LEU A 53 -7.10 5.33 -18.70
N PRO A 54 -6.22 4.53 -19.35
CA PRO A 54 -4.80 4.89 -19.48
C PRO A 54 -4.57 6.26 -20.12
N ALA A 55 -5.31 6.59 -21.20
CA ALA A 55 -5.16 7.85 -21.92
C ALA A 55 -5.59 9.04 -21.04
N VAL A 56 -6.70 8.91 -20.32
CA VAL A 56 -7.20 9.94 -19.40
C VAL A 56 -6.27 10.12 -18.21
N ALA A 57 -5.70 9.06 -17.65
CA ALA A 57 -4.69 9.14 -16.61
C ALA A 57 -3.48 9.96 -17.07
N ALA A 58 -3.00 9.69 -18.28
CA ALA A 58 -1.86 10.39 -18.84
C ALA A 58 -2.15 11.85 -19.22
N LEU A 59 -3.34 12.14 -19.79
CA LEU A 59 -3.82 13.52 -20.00
C LEU A 59 -3.94 14.28 -18.67
N GLY A 60 -4.48 13.63 -17.65
CA GLY A 60 -4.58 14.19 -16.31
C GLY A 60 -3.20 14.51 -15.73
N ALA A 61 -2.22 13.62 -15.88
CA ALA A 61 -0.85 13.89 -15.47
C ALA A 61 -0.22 15.08 -16.21
N ALA A 62 -0.45 15.21 -17.51
CA ALA A 62 0.01 16.36 -18.29
C ALA A 62 -0.60 17.68 -17.79
N LEU A 63 -1.90 17.72 -17.49
CA LEU A 63 -2.53 18.91 -16.90
C LEU A 63 -2.05 19.20 -15.47
N GLY A 64 -1.85 18.17 -14.66
CA GLY A 64 -1.27 18.31 -13.32
C GLY A 64 0.15 18.90 -13.36
N ARG A 65 0.95 18.55 -14.37
CA ARG A 65 2.27 19.14 -14.65
C ARG A 65 2.18 20.60 -15.06
N ILE A 66 1.38 20.90 -16.09
CA ILE A 66 1.22 22.27 -16.60
C ILE A 66 0.75 23.20 -15.46
N SER A 67 -0.24 22.78 -14.68
CA SER A 67 -0.75 23.60 -13.57
C SER A 67 0.23 23.83 -12.42
N SER A 68 1.22 22.96 -12.23
CA SER A 68 2.18 23.08 -11.12
C SER A 68 3.46 23.82 -11.52
N GLU A 69 3.80 23.87 -12.82
CA GLU A 69 5.06 24.43 -13.30
C GLU A 69 4.89 25.63 -14.23
N HIS A 70 3.72 25.82 -14.86
CA HIS A 70 3.50 26.96 -15.74
C HIS A 70 3.46 28.27 -14.91
N PRO A 71 4.20 29.33 -15.30
CA PRO A 71 4.31 30.57 -14.54
C PRO A 71 2.95 31.15 -14.15
N SER A 72 2.03 31.25 -15.12
CA SER A 72 0.67 31.75 -14.94
C SER A 72 -0.19 30.94 -13.96
N ALA A 73 0.14 29.66 -13.73
CA ALA A 73 -0.57 28.80 -12.78
C ALA A 73 0.13 28.76 -11.41
N SER A 74 1.46 28.87 -11.38
CA SER A 74 2.27 28.85 -10.16
C SER A 74 2.08 30.08 -9.26
N GLU A 75 1.64 31.21 -9.84
CA GLU A 75 1.36 32.45 -9.10
C GLU A 75 -0.03 32.47 -8.43
N LEU A 76 -0.92 31.53 -8.77
CA LEU A 76 -2.22 31.42 -8.13
C LEU A 76 -2.10 30.89 -6.69
N ASN A 77 -3.10 31.19 -5.86
CA ASN A 77 -3.23 30.55 -4.55
C ASN A 77 -3.25 29.02 -4.71
N SER A 78 -2.38 28.34 -3.96
CA SER A 78 -2.21 26.88 -3.94
C SER A 78 -3.48 26.04 -3.77
N ALA A 79 -4.58 26.63 -3.29
CA ALA A 79 -5.88 25.97 -3.17
C ALA A 79 -6.72 25.98 -4.47
N ILE A 80 -6.47 26.91 -5.41
CA ILE A 80 -7.35 27.14 -6.56
C ILE A 80 -7.26 25.99 -7.55
N ALA A 81 -6.06 25.59 -7.98
CA ALA A 81 -5.89 24.51 -8.94
C ALA A 81 -6.46 23.16 -8.43
N PRO A 82 -6.15 22.69 -7.20
CA PRO A 82 -6.78 21.51 -6.63
C PRO A 82 -8.31 21.58 -6.58
N SER A 83 -8.87 22.74 -6.19
CA SER A 83 -10.32 22.92 -6.13
C SER A 83 -10.97 22.87 -7.51
N ALA A 84 -10.32 23.46 -8.52
CA ALA A 84 -10.77 23.42 -9.91
C ALA A 84 -10.77 21.99 -10.46
N PHE A 85 -9.75 21.18 -10.18
CA PHE A 85 -9.73 19.77 -10.60
C PHE A 85 -10.88 18.97 -10.01
N VAL A 86 -11.14 19.13 -8.71
CA VAL A 86 -12.28 18.47 -8.04
C VAL A 86 -13.60 18.92 -8.68
N LEU A 87 -13.78 20.23 -8.89
CA LEU A 87 -15.00 20.76 -9.50
C LEU A 87 -15.19 20.26 -10.94
N ILE A 88 -14.14 20.27 -11.77
CA ILE A 88 -14.17 19.76 -13.14
C ILE A 88 -14.57 18.29 -13.13
N SER A 89 -13.93 17.45 -12.30
CA SER A 89 -14.25 16.02 -12.21
C SER A 89 -15.68 15.74 -11.74
N ILE A 90 -16.22 16.55 -10.82
CA ILE A 90 -17.62 16.46 -10.40
C ILE A 90 -18.55 16.84 -11.56
N LEU A 91 -18.27 17.96 -12.24
CA LEU A 91 -19.10 18.42 -13.36
C LEU A 91 -19.07 17.44 -14.55
N THR A 92 -17.91 16.84 -14.85
CA THR A 92 -17.80 15.84 -15.91
C THR A 92 -18.51 14.53 -15.55
N SER A 93 -18.64 14.21 -14.25
CA SER A 93 -19.33 12.98 -13.82
C SER A 93 -20.83 12.94 -14.16
N PHE A 94 -21.43 14.07 -14.52
CA PHE A 94 -22.81 14.12 -15.03
C PHE A 94 -22.94 13.64 -16.49
N PHE A 95 -21.84 13.58 -17.24
CA PHE A 95 -21.85 13.29 -18.69
C PHE A 95 -20.83 12.22 -19.13
N ALA A 96 -19.96 11.76 -18.22
CA ALA A 96 -18.95 10.75 -18.48
C ALA A 96 -18.91 9.71 -17.35
N PRO A 97 -18.50 8.45 -17.63
CA PRO A 97 -18.34 7.41 -16.62
C PRO A 97 -17.51 7.88 -15.41
N ALA A 98 -17.93 7.51 -14.21
CA ALA A 98 -17.28 7.91 -12.98
C ALA A 98 -15.83 7.43 -12.90
N ALA A 99 -15.52 6.23 -13.41
CA ALA A 99 -14.16 5.70 -13.53
C ALA A 99 -13.21 6.65 -14.28
N ILE A 100 -13.68 7.24 -15.39
CA ILE A 100 -12.91 8.20 -16.20
C ILE A 100 -12.67 9.49 -15.39
N CYS A 101 -13.72 10.03 -14.77
CA CYS A 101 -13.65 11.26 -13.99
C CYS A 101 -12.72 11.12 -12.77
N MET A 102 -12.77 9.98 -12.09
CA MET A 102 -11.93 9.66 -10.94
C MET A 102 -10.48 9.40 -11.36
N THR A 103 -10.25 8.69 -12.47
CA THR A 103 -8.91 8.46 -13.02
C THR A 103 -8.24 9.79 -13.39
N PHE A 104 -8.99 10.68 -14.04
CA PHE A 104 -8.56 12.04 -14.32
C PHE A 104 -8.23 12.82 -13.05
N LEU A 105 -9.15 12.82 -12.06
CA LEU A 105 -8.96 13.54 -10.80
C LEU A 105 -7.72 13.06 -10.06
N LEU A 106 -7.57 11.73 -9.93
CA LEU A 106 -6.44 11.12 -9.24
C LEU A 106 -5.14 11.51 -9.93
N ALA A 107 -5.03 11.33 -11.25
CA ALA A 107 -3.81 11.64 -11.99
C ALA A 107 -3.47 13.14 -11.99
N THR A 108 -4.45 14.02 -12.20
CA THR A 108 -4.24 15.48 -12.17
C THR A 108 -3.81 15.95 -10.79
N LEU A 109 -4.57 15.60 -9.76
CA LEU A 109 -4.36 16.07 -8.39
C LEU A 109 -3.07 15.50 -7.78
N SER A 110 -2.81 14.20 -7.96
CA SER A 110 -1.58 13.58 -7.44
C SER A 110 -0.35 14.20 -8.09
N THR A 111 -0.41 14.42 -9.40
CA THR A 111 0.70 15.01 -10.15
C THR A 111 0.92 16.45 -9.69
N HIS A 112 -0.12 17.28 -9.66
CA HIS A 112 -0.03 18.66 -9.20
C HIS A 112 0.55 18.76 -7.78
N LEU A 113 0.05 17.97 -6.83
CA LEU A 113 0.48 18.01 -5.43
C LEU A 113 1.91 17.50 -5.21
N LEU A 114 2.37 16.52 -5.97
CA LEU A 114 3.73 15.99 -5.86
C LEU A 114 4.74 16.91 -6.55
N VAL A 115 4.41 17.37 -7.76
CA VAL A 115 5.25 18.25 -8.57
C VAL A 115 5.41 19.63 -7.91
N SER A 116 4.34 20.22 -7.37
CA SER A 116 4.40 21.46 -6.59
C SER A 116 5.22 21.36 -5.30
N ARG A 117 5.39 20.15 -4.75
CA ARG A 117 6.23 19.88 -3.58
C ARG A 117 7.67 19.50 -3.93
N GLY A 118 8.07 19.61 -5.20
CA GLY A 118 9.41 19.25 -5.67
C GLY A 118 9.64 17.74 -5.76
N ARG A 119 8.59 16.95 -6.03
CA ARG A 119 8.62 15.48 -6.14
C ARG A 119 8.14 14.95 -7.51
N PRO A 120 8.68 15.44 -8.64
CA PRO A 120 8.29 15.06 -10.00
C PRO A 120 8.52 13.57 -10.32
N VAL A 121 9.58 12.95 -9.79
CA VAL A 121 9.87 11.53 -10.07
C VAL A 121 8.83 10.63 -9.42
N GLU A 122 8.43 10.92 -8.18
CA GLU A 122 7.33 10.21 -7.53
C GLU A 122 5.98 10.45 -8.19
N ALA A 123 5.76 11.63 -8.78
CA ALA A 123 4.56 11.89 -9.57
C ALA A 123 4.48 10.98 -10.80
N ASN A 124 5.58 10.87 -11.55
CA ASN A 124 5.67 9.99 -12.72
C ASN A 124 5.51 8.51 -12.34
N PHE A 125 6.15 8.09 -11.24
CA PHE A 125 6.01 6.72 -10.74
C PHE A 125 4.55 6.41 -10.36
N LEU A 126 3.87 7.32 -9.66
CA LEU A 126 2.47 7.14 -9.26
C LEU A 126 1.54 7.07 -10.48
N VAL A 127 1.69 7.97 -11.45
CA VAL A 127 0.90 7.96 -12.68
C VAL A 127 1.19 6.72 -13.53
N GLY A 128 2.45 6.36 -13.69
CA GLY A 128 2.84 5.14 -14.41
C GLY A 128 2.31 3.89 -13.72
N GLY A 129 2.24 3.89 -12.38
CA GLY A 129 1.57 2.86 -11.61
C GLY A 129 0.06 2.80 -11.83
N LEU A 130 -0.62 3.95 -11.85
CA LEU A 130 -2.05 4.05 -12.17
C LEU A 130 -2.34 3.48 -13.57
N ILE A 131 -1.56 3.90 -14.57
CA ILE A 131 -1.62 3.39 -15.94
C ILE A 131 -1.31 1.88 -15.98
N GLY A 132 -0.33 1.43 -15.20
CA GLY A 132 0.03 0.02 -15.08
C GLY A 132 -1.09 -0.87 -14.54
N ILE A 133 -1.86 -0.41 -13.55
CA ILE A 133 -3.06 -1.11 -13.06
C ILE A 133 -4.08 -1.26 -14.19
N GLN A 134 -4.31 -0.19 -14.95
CA GLN A 134 -5.28 -0.22 -16.05
C GLN A 134 -4.85 -1.20 -17.14
N PHE A 135 -3.56 -1.22 -17.52
CA PHE A 135 -3.05 -2.22 -18.47
C PHE A 135 -3.09 -3.63 -17.91
N ALA A 136 -2.85 -3.82 -16.62
CA ALA A 136 -2.98 -5.14 -16.00
C ALA A 136 -4.43 -5.64 -16.04
N MET A 137 -5.41 -4.76 -15.85
CA MET A 137 -6.83 -5.11 -16.00
C MET A 137 -7.16 -5.46 -17.44
N ILE A 138 -6.76 -4.64 -18.41
CA ILE A 138 -6.96 -4.92 -19.84
C ILE A 138 -6.34 -6.27 -20.19
N PHE A 139 -5.08 -6.50 -19.79
CA PHE A 139 -4.38 -7.75 -20.05
C PHE A 139 -5.11 -8.96 -19.47
N ALA A 140 -5.64 -8.86 -18.25
CA ALA A 140 -6.43 -9.95 -17.66
C ALA A 140 -7.76 -10.16 -18.40
N LEU A 141 -8.49 -9.09 -18.72
CA LEU A 141 -9.79 -9.14 -19.39
C LEU A 141 -9.71 -9.67 -20.83
N THR A 142 -8.62 -9.40 -21.54
CA THR A 142 -8.41 -9.87 -22.92
C THR A 142 -7.70 -11.23 -22.97
N SER A 143 -7.45 -11.86 -21.82
CA SER A 143 -6.88 -13.20 -21.80
C SER A 143 -7.95 -14.20 -22.20
N GLU A 144 -7.62 -15.07 -23.16
CA GLU A 144 -8.48 -16.21 -23.48
C GLU A 144 -8.68 -17.04 -22.20
N VAL A 145 -9.95 -17.26 -21.85
CA VAL A 145 -10.34 -18.10 -20.72
C VAL A 145 -10.68 -19.47 -21.28
N PRO A 146 -9.88 -20.51 -20.98
CA PRO A 146 -10.21 -21.87 -21.38
C PRO A 146 -11.32 -22.41 -20.48
N ASP A 147 -12.48 -22.69 -21.08
CA ASP A 147 -13.69 -23.27 -20.49
C ASP A 147 -14.25 -22.62 -19.20
N ASP A 148 -15.35 -21.89 -19.32
CA ASP A 148 -16.04 -21.17 -18.22
C ASP A 148 -16.67 -22.11 -17.15
N SER A 149 -16.55 -23.43 -17.32
CA SER A 149 -17.04 -24.44 -16.38
C SER A 149 -16.25 -24.48 -15.07
N GLN A 150 -14.98 -24.02 -15.06
CA GLN A 150 -14.07 -24.05 -13.91
C GLN A 150 -13.88 -22.68 -13.24
N THR A 151 -14.96 -22.17 -12.65
CA THR A 151 -15.07 -20.79 -12.14
C THR A 151 -13.94 -20.36 -11.18
N ASN A 152 -13.43 -21.24 -10.30
CA ASN A 152 -12.36 -20.90 -9.35
C ASN A 152 -10.97 -20.87 -9.97
N ALA A 153 -10.61 -21.92 -10.72
CA ALA A 153 -9.32 -22.01 -11.41
C ALA A 153 -9.16 -20.82 -12.38
N THR A 154 -10.21 -20.51 -13.14
CA THR A 154 -10.27 -19.34 -14.02
C THR A 154 -10.04 -18.03 -13.27
N ARG A 155 -10.73 -17.79 -12.15
CA ARG A 155 -10.55 -16.57 -11.34
C ARG A 155 -9.13 -16.44 -10.79
N ALA A 156 -8.56 -17.55 -10.32
CA ALA A 156 -7.20 -17.59 -9.79
C ALA A 156 -6.16 -17.29 -10.88
N TYR A 157 -6.33 -17.90 -12.05
CA TYR A 157 -5.51 -17.69 -13.24
C TYR A 157 -5.56 -16.23 -13.72
N LEU A 158 -6.75 -15.64 -13.87
CA LEU A 158 -6.93 -14.23 -14.23
C LEU A 158 -6.29 -13.30 -13.19
N GLY A 159 -6.47 -13.57 -11.90
CA GLY A 159 -5.83 -12.82 -10.81
C GLY A 159 -4.30 -12.88 -10.86
N ALA A 160 -3.72 -14.02 -11.25
CA ALA A 160 -2.28 -14.16 -11.41
C ALA A 160 -1.75 -13.40 -12.62
N ARG A 161 -2.45 -13.44 -13.75
CA ARG A 161 -2.11 -12.68 -14.96
C ARG A 161 -2.15 -11.18 -14.70
N PHE A 162 -3.21 -10.70 -14.05
CA PHE A 162 -3.30 -9.34 -13.55
C PHE A 162 -2.09 -8.99 -12.68
N SER A 163 -1.80 -9.81 -11.67
CA SER A 163 -0.72 -9.54 -10.71
C SER A 163 0.68 -9.55 -11.35
N ALA A 164 0.93 -10.45 -12.31
CA ALA A 164 2.18 -10.51 -13.05
C ALA A 164 2.36 -9.26 -13.92
N MET A 165 1.35 -8.89 -14.71
CA MET A 165 1.39 -7.70 -15.56
C MET A 165 1.56 -6.44 -14.72
N MET A 166 0.79 -6.32 -13.64
CA MET A 166 0.87 -5.20 -12.71
C MET A 166 2.27 -5.03 -12.11
N SER A 167 2.92 -6.14 -11.74
CA SER A 167 4.28 -6.11 -11.18
C SER A 167 5.31 -5.63 -12.22
N VAL A 168 5.22 -6.11 -13.46
CA VAL A 168 6.07 -5.69 -14.58
C VAL A 168 5.86 -4.19 -14.86
N MET A 169 4.60 -3.73 -14.94
CA MET A 169 4.27 -2.34 -15.20
C MET A 169 4.73 -1.40 -14.07
N MET A 170 4.57 -1.81 -12.81
CA MET A 170 5.07 -1.03 -11.67
C MET A 170 6.59 -0.88 -11.71
N MET A 171 7.33 -1.96 -11.92
CA MET A 171 8.80 -1.88 -12.04
C MET A 171 9.21 -1.06 -13.28
N GLY A 172 8.49 -1.22 -14.39
CA GLY A 172 8.74 -0.48 -15.63
C GLY A 172 8.54 1.02 -15.44
N SER A 173 7.44 1.40 -14.77
CA SER A 173 7.15 2.79 -14.46
C SER A 173 8.21 3.41 -13.56
N LEU A 174 8.70 2.67 -12.55
CA LEU A 174 9.81 3.12 -11.71
C LEU A 174 11.06 3.34 -12.55
N TYR A 175 11.46 2.32 -13.32
CA TYR A 175 12.67 2.38 -14.14
C TYR A 175 12.64 3.54 -15.16
N VAL A 176 11.53 3.72 -15.87
CA VAL A 176 11.34 4.83 -16.82
C VAL A 176 11.35 6.18 -16.12
N ALA A 177 10.66 6.33 -14.97
CA ALA A 177 10.66 7.57 -14.20
C ALA A 177 12.08 7.96 -13.76
N LEU A 178 12.91 7.00 -13.34
CA LEU A 178 14.30 7.24 -12.95
C LEU A 178 15.16 7.68 -14.16
N ILE A 179 15.00 7.04 -15.32
CA ILE A 179 15.72 7.43 -16.55
C ILE A 179 15.33 8.84 -16.99
N LEU A 180 14.02 9.13 -17.06
CA LEU A 180 13.51 10.43 -17.48
C LEU A 180 14.02 11.56 -16.58
N SER A 181 14.13 11.33 -15.26
CA SER A 181 14.64 12.31 -14.29
C SER A 181 16.09 12.77 -14.51
N LYS A 182 16.86 12.03 -15.31
CA LYS A 182 18.25 12.34 -15.63
C LYS A 182 18.44 12.88 -17.04
N THR A 183 17.49 12.63 -17.95
CA THR A 183 17.59 13.01 -19.35
C THR A 183 16.77 14.27 -19.66
N ILE A 184 15.45 14.16 -19.47
CA ILE A 184 14.47 15.13 -19.98
C ILE A 184 13.79 15.88 -18.84
N ASP A 185 13.44 15.19 -17.77
CA ASP A 185 12.69 15.72 -16.64
C ASP A 185 13.60 16.23 -15.51
N ARG A 186 13.04 17.02 -14.59
CA ARG A 186 13.76 17.49 -13.39
C ARG A 186 13.87 16.40 -12.33
N ALA A 187 15.00 16.38 -11.63
CA ALA A 187 15.21 15.52 -10.47
C ALA A 187 14.32 15.96 -9.29
N SER A 188 13.90 15.01 -8.46
CA SER A 188 13.19 15.31 -7.22
C SER A 188 14.11 16.01 -6.21
N GLU A 189 13.62 17.07 -5.58
CA GLU A 189 14.33 17.78 -4.50
C GLU A 189 14.06 17.17 -3.13
N LYS A 190 12.89 16.55 -2.97
CA LYS A 190 12.41 15.96 -1.72
C LYS A 190 11.80 14.58 -1.97
N GLY A 191 11.67 13.80 -0.91
CA GLY A 191 10.94 12.55 -0.93
C GLY A 191 11.85 11.32 -0.99
N LEU A 192 11.32 10.22 -1.52
CA LEU A 192 12.01 8.93 -1.54
C LEU A 192 12.99 8.86 -2.72
N LEU A 193 12.66 9.52 -3.82
CA LEU A 193 13.42 9.42 -5.09
C LEU A 193 14.29 10.66 -5.35
N SER A 194 14.46 11.56 -4.37
CA SER A 194 15.32 12.75 -4.50
C SER A 194 16.81 12.41 -4.47
N GLU A 195 17.18 11.43 -3.67
CA GLU A 195 18.56 10.96 -3.55
C GLU A 195 18.69 9.64 -4.28
N LEU A 196 18.69 9.70 -5.61
CA LEU A 196 18.80 8.50 -6.44
C LEU A 196 20.05 7.70 -6.02
N PRO A 197 19.88 6.50 -5.47
CA PRO A 197 21.00 5.75 -4.92
C PRO A 197 21.85 5.09 -6.00
N PHE A 198 21.41 5.18 -7.25
CA PHE A 198 22.03 4.56 -8.41
C PHE A 198 22.43 5.63 -9.42
N ASP A 199 23.63 5.49 -9.96
CA ASP A 199 24.03 6.23 -11.14
C ASP A 199 23.38 5.57 -12.35
N VAL A 200 22.47 6.28 -13.01
CA VAL A 200 21.74 5.81 -14.20
C VAL A 200 22.68 5.66 -15.39
N THR A 201 23.90 6.21 -15.34
CA THR A 201 24.92 5.96 -16.37
C THR A 201 25.73 4.68 -16.13
N SER A 202 25.62 4.10 -14.94
CA SER A 202 26.37 2.89 -14.59
C SER A 202 25.76 1.65 -15.22
N LYS A 203 26.61 0.87 -15.89
CA LYS A 203 26.24 -0.46 -16.44
C LYS A 203 25.66 -1.39 -15.37
N ALA A 204 26.15 -1.31 -14.13
CA ALA A 204 25.68 -2.15 -13.04
C ALA A 204 24.21 -1.86 -12.66
N THR A 205 23.79 -0.59 -12.71
CA THR A 205 22.41 -0.17 -12.48
C THR A 205 21.46 -0.75 -13.53
N HIS A 206 21.85 -0.69 -14.81
CA HIS A 206 21.08 -1.27 -15.91
C HIS A 206 21.02 -2.80 -15.84
N ILE A 207 22.10 -3.46 -15.44
CA ILE A 207 22.11 -4.91 -15.23
C ILE A 207 21.15 -5.30 -14.10
N ALA A 208 21.19 -4.59 -12.96
CA ALA A 208 20.30 -4.87 -11.84
C ALA A 208 18.83 -4.58 -12.20
N GLY A 209 18.56 -3.46 -12.89
CA GLY A 209 17.23 -3.12 -13.40
C GLY A 209 16.70 -4.15 -14.39
N GLY A 210 17.54 -4.58 -15.35
CA GLY A 210 17.23 -5.62 -16.32
C GLY A 210 16.95 -6.96 -15.65
N ALA A 211 17.80 -7.42 -14.73
CA ALA A 211 17.60 -8.67 -14.00
C ALA A 211 16.31 -8.63 -13.13
N THR A 212 16.00 -7.49 -12.52
CA THR A 212 14.74 -7.29 -11.77
C THR A 212 13.54 -7.38 -12.71
N MET A 213 13.61 -6.74 -13.89
CA MET A 213 12.56 -6.81 -14.90
C MET A 213 12.36 -8.24 -15.43
N SER A 214 13.44 -8.92 -15.81
CA SER A 214 13.40 -10.30 -16.28
C SER A 214 12.78 -11.25 -15.24
N SER A 215 13.09 -11.05 -13.95
CA SER A 215 12.48 -11.82 -12.86
C SER A 215 10.96 -11.69 -12.82
N LEU A 216 10.43 -10.50 -13.13
CA LEU A 216 8.99 -10.23 -13.15
C LEU A 216 8.32 -10.66 -14.46
N MET A 217 9.07 -10.64 -15.57
CA MET A 217 8.58 -11.07 -16.88
C MET A 217 8.47 -12.60 -17.01
N ILE A 218 9.31 -13.38 -16.31
CA ILE A 218 9.26 -14.85 -16.39
C ILE A 218 7.87 -15.41 -16.01
N PRO A 219 7.25 -15.04 -14.85
CA PRO A 219 5.89 -15.45 -14.55
C PRO A 219 4.86 -14.99 -15.58
N LEU A 220 5.00 -13.77 -16.10
CA LEU A 220 4.09 -13.23 -17.11
C LEU A 220 4.12 -14.07 -18.39
N ILE A 221 5.31 -14.39 -18.88
CA ILE A 221 5.51 -15.22 -20.08
C ILE A 221 5.01 -16.64 -19.83
N TRP A 222 5.34 -17.24 -18.68
CA TRP A 222 4.89 -18.60 -18.39
C TRP A 222 3.37 -18.68 -18.30
N LEU A 223 2.72 -17.74 -17.61
CA LEU A 223 1.26 -17.68 -17.55
C LEU A 223 0.62 -17.49 -18.93
N SER A 224 1.33 -16.90 -19.90
CA SER A 224 0.85 -16.78 -21.28
C SER A 224 0.91 -18.06 -22.11
N LEU A 225 1.61 -19.08 -21.62
CA LEU A 225 1.73 -20.39 -22.25
C LEU A 225 0.77 -21.44 -21.64
N ILE A 226 -0.03 -21.05 -20.64
CA ILE A 226 -0.98 -21.96 -20.00
C ILE A 226 -2.30 -21.92 -20.79
N ASP A 227 -2.64 -23.06 -21.37
CA ASP A 227 -3.86 -23.24 -22.17
C ASP A 227 -5.02 -23.88 -21.37
N ASP A 228 -4.79 -24.33 -20.13
CA ASP A 228 -5.78 -24.97 -19.25
C ASP A 228 -5.67 -24.39 -17.81
N PRO A 229 -6.74 -23.79 -17.24
CA PRO A 229 -6.75 -23.26 -15.88
C PRO A 229 -6.47 -24.31 -14.82
N GLN A 230 -6.73 -25.60 -15.07
CA GLN A 230 -6.43 -26.65 -14.11
C GLN A 230 -4.91 -26.77 -13.85
N VAL A 231 -4.08 -26.52 -14.87
CA VAL A 231 -2.61 -26.46 -14.74
C VAL A 231 -2.17 -25.33 -13.81
N TYR A 232 -2.95 -24.25 -13.76
CA TYR A 232 -2.73 -23.17 -12.78
C TYR A 232 -3.11 -23.64 -11.37
N GLU A 233 -4.23 -24.32 -11.18
CA GLU A 233 -4.65 -24.80 -9.86
C GLU A 233 -3.68 -25.85 -9.29
N ASP A 234 -3.15 -26.73 -10.15
CA ASP A 234 -2.12 -27.72 -9.79
C ASP A 234 -0.77 -27.07 -9.41
N GLY A 235 -0.62 -25.76 -9.61
CA GLY A 235 0.55 -24.99 -9.19
C GLY A 235 1.79 -25.24 -10.06
N ALA A 236 1.60 -25.75 -11.28
CA ALA A 236 2.65 -26.21 -12.19
C ALA A 236 3.38 -25.06 -12.95
N PHE A 237 3.64 -23.93 -12.28
CA PHE A 237 4.29 -22.76 -12.89
C PHE A 237 5.11 -21.93 -11.88
N LEU A 238 5.97 -21.04 -12.40
CA LEU A 238 6.58 -19.98 -11.62
C LEU A 238 5.64 -18.78 -11.53
N GLY A 239 4.95 -18.64 -10.40
CA GLY A 239 3.93 -17.60 -10.23
C GLY A 239 4.43 -16.20 -9.88
N PRO A 240 3.50 -15.22 -9.78
CA PRO A 240 3.82 -13.83 -9.47
C PRO A 240 4.63 -13.66 -8.17
N PHE A 241 4.37 -14.48 -7.15
CA PHE A 241 5.15 -14.47 -5.91
C PHE A 241 6.62 -14.83 -6.15
N TRP A 242 6.91 -15.86 -6.94
CA TRP A 242 8.30 -16.20 -7.28
C TRP A 242 8.98 -15.04 -8.01
N GLY A 243 8.27 -14.36 -8.92
CA GLY A 243 8.79 -13.17 -9.61
C GLY A 243 9.11 -12.02 -8.65
N LEU A 244 8.21 -11.70 -7.72
CA LEU A 244 8.39 -10.65 -6.72
C LEU A 244 9.56 -10.98 -5.75
N PHE A 245 9.67 -12.23 -5.29
CA PHE A 245 10.80 -12.65 -4.45
C PHE A 245 12.12 -12.63 -5.21
N SER A 246 12.14 -13.07 -6.47
CA SER A 246 13.31 -12.99 -7.34
C SER A 246 13.76 -11.53 -7.54
N ALA A 247 12.82 -10.63 -7.84
CA ALA A 247 13.07 -9.20 -7.96
C ALA A 247 13.66 -8.61 -6.66
N ALA A 248 13.10 -8.97 -5.49
CA ALA A 248 13.62 -8.54 -4.20
C ALA A 248 15.05 -9.04 -3.97
N ILE A 249 15.34 -10.29 -4.31
CA ILE A 249 16.68 -10.87 -4.18
C ILE A 249 17.69 -10.17 -5.09
N VAL A 250 17.32 -9.87 -6.34
CA VAL A 250 18.18 -9.09 -7.24
C VAL A 250 18.51 -7.72 -6.63
N LEU A 251 17.54 -7.03 -6.04
CA LEU A 251 17.77 -5.75 -5.38
C LEU A 251 18.66 -5.87 -4.13
N ILE A 252 18.53 -6.93 -3.33
CA ILE A 252 19.41 -7.21 -2.19
C ILE A 252 20.82 -7.53 -2.65
N VAL A 253 20.97 -8.31 -3.72
CA VAL A 253 22.27 -8.61 -4.33
C VAL A 253 22.92 -7.34 -4.86
N ALA A 254 22.16 -6.44 -5.51
CA ALA A 254 22.66 -5.14 -5.95
C ALA A 254 23.14 -4.29 -4.77
N MET A 255 22.42 -4.32 -3.65
CA MET A 255 22.84 -3.68 -2.40
C MET A 255 24.16 -4.26 -1.87
N PHE A 256 24.28 -5.59 -1.77
CA PHE A 256 25.52 -6.24 -1.32
C PHE A 256 26.70 -5.92 -2.24
N ARG A 257 26.50 -5.91 -3.56
CA ARG A 257 27.51 -5.51 -4.55
C ARG A 257 27.95 -4.06 -4.35
N SER A 258 27.02 -3.15 -4.06
CA SER A 258 27.33 -1.73 -3.82
C SER A 258 28.21 -1.52 -2.56
N GLU A 259 28.11 -2.40 -1.57
CA GLU A 259 28.89 -2.37 -0.33
C GLU A 259 30.19 -3.19 -0.39
N ARG A 260 30.50 -3.80 -1.54
CA ARG A 260 31.60 -4.78 -1.72
C ARG A 260 31.44 -6.06 -0.89
N TRP A 261 30.22 -6.38 -0.46
CA TRP A 261 29.87 -7.66 0.18
C TRP A 261 29.68 -8.76 -0.88
N ASN A 262 30.70 -8.93 -1.74
CA ASN A 262 30.64 -9.81 -2.92
C ASN A 262 30.42 -11.28 -2.56
N VAL A 263 30.90 -11.73 -1.40
CA VAL A 263 30.69 -13.10 -0.92
C VAL A 263 29.22 -13.33 -0.54
N LEU A 264 28.63 -12.41 0.23
CA LEU A 264 27.20 -12.48 0.58
C LEU A 264 26.31 -12.38 -0.67
N ALA A 265 26.68 -11.51 -1.62
CA ALA A 265 25.99 -11.41 -2.91
C ALA A 265 26.03 -12.73 -3.67
N ALA A 266 27.20 -13.35 -3.80
CA ALA A 266 27.37 -14.61 -4.53
C ALA A 266 26.65 -15.78 -3.84
N ILE A 267 26.73 -15.90 -2.52
CA ILE A 267 26.02 -16.92 -1.74
C ILE A 267 24.50 -16.75 -1.91
N LEU A 268 23.98 -15.53 -1.75
CA LEU A 268 22.54 -15.27 -1.89
C LEU A 268 22.04 -15.58 -3.31
N SER A 269 22.75 -15.10 -4.34
CA SER A 269 22.41 -15.39 -5.73
C SER A 269 22.44 -16.89 -6.03
N LEU A 270 23.48 -17.60 -5.59
CA LEU A 270 23.63 -19.03 -5.80
C LEU A 270 22.48 -19.81 -5.16
N ASN A 271 22.17 -19.54 -3.89
CA ASN A 271 21.11 -20.27 -3.19
C ASN A 271 19.72 -19.97 -3.78
N TRP A 272 19.48 -18.76 -4.31
CA TRP A 272 18.25 -18.47 -5.03
C TRP A 272 18.15 -19.22 -6.38
N ILE A 273 19.26 -19.36 -7.09
CA ILE A 273 19.33 -20.15 -8.33
C ILE A 273 19.07 -21.62 -8.03
N ILE A 274 19.69 -22.17 -6.98
CA ILE A 274 19.47 -23.56 -6.55
C ILE A 274 18.01 -23.77 -6.12
N TYR A 275 17.43 -22.85 -5.33
CA TYR A 275 16.01 -22.89 -4.98
C TYR A 275 15.12 -22.87 -6.22
N THR A 276 15.44 -22.03 -7.21
CA THR A 276 14.68 -21.95 -8.47
C THR A 276 14.80 -23.24 -9.25
N PHE A 277 15.98 -23.85 -9.36
CA PHE A 277 16.14 -25.14 -10.03
C PHE A 277 15.43 -26.27 -9.29
N GLY A 278 15.49 -26.30 -7.95
CA GLY A 278 14.71 -27.22 -7.15
C GLY A 278 13.22 -27.07 -7.41
N ARG A 279 12.72 -25.82 -7.44
CA ARG A 279 11.33 -25.56 -7.79
C ARG A 279 10.98 -26.01 -9.21
N LEU A 280 11.82 -25.74 -10.20
CA LEU A 280 11.59 -26.21 -11.58
C LEU A 280 11.56 -27.74 -11.68
N ASN A 281 12.37 -28.43 -10.87
CA ASN A 281 12.37 -29.87 -10.74
C ASN A 281 11.07 -30.38 -10.11
N ASP A 282 10.62 -29.75 -9.00
CA ASP A 282 9.34 -30.06 -8.35
C ASP A 282 8.13 -29.82 -9.27
N LEU A 283 8.27 -28.87 -10.20
CA LEU A 283 7.26 -28.56 -11.23
C LEU A 283 7.28 -29.54 -12.41
N GLY A 284 8.22 -30.49 -12.46
CA GLY A 284 8.31 -31.50 -13.52
C GLY A 284 8.84 -30.95 -14.86
N VAL A 285 9.56 -29.82 -14.86
CA VAL A 285 10.16 -29.28 -16.09
C VAL A 285 11.18 -30.28 -16.64
N SER A 286 11.11 -30.56 -17.95
CA SER A 286 12.01 -31.52 -18.58
C SER A 286 13.47 -31.02 -18.62
N GLY A 287 14.43 -31.95 -18.59
CA GLY A 287 15.86 -31.64 -18.69
C GLY A 287 16.67 -31.83 -17.41
N PHE A 288 16.05 -32.18 -16.29
CA PHE A 288 16.76 -32.61 -15.08
C PHE A 288 17.22 -34.08 -15.20
N PRO A 289 18.43 -34.43 -14.71
CA PRO A 289 18.87 -35.82 -14.62
C PRO A 289 17.96 -36.65 -13.71
N ASN A 290 17.67 -37.91 -14.07
CA ASN A 290 16.84 -38.82 -13.28
C ASN A 290 17.29 -38.94 -11.81
N ALA A 291 18.60 -38.88 -11.57
CA ALA A 291 19.17 -38.91 -10.23
C ALA A 291 18.66 -37.78 -9.30
N LEU A 292 18.18 -36.66 -9.86
CA LEU A 292 17.63 -35.51 -9.13
C LEU A 292 16.10 -35.48 -9.06
N THR A 293 15.42 -36.32 -9.84
CA THR A 293 13.95 -36.33 -9.99
C THR A 293 13.27 -37.56 -9.41
N GLU A 294 13.99 -38.67 -9.23
CA GLU A 294 13.43 -39.92 -8.71
C GLU A 294 12.85 -39.77 -7.28
N ASP A 295 11.86 -40.60 -6.93
CA ASP A 295 11.32 -40.60 -5.57
C ASP A 295 12.29 -41.31 -4.60
N GLY A 296 12.56 -40.69 -3.45
CA GLY A 296 13.32 -41.31 -2.36
C GLY A 296 14.39 -40.40 -1.73
N SER A 297 15.18 -40.96 -0.81
CA SER A 297 16.20 -40.21 -0.07
C SER A 297 17.44 -39.83 -0.89
N TYR A 298 17.67 -40.51 -2.02
CA TYR A 298 18.86 -40.32 -2.85
C TYR A 298 18.91 -38.92 -3.51
N PRO A 299 17.88 -38.47 -4.24
CA PRO A 299 17.84 -37.09 -4.77
C PRO A 299 17.91 -36.02 -3.68
N MET A 300 17.30 -36.25 -2.50
CA MET A 300 17.43 -35.32 -1.37
C MET A 300 18.89 -35.13 -0.94
N ILE A 301 19.67 -36.21 -0.86
CA ILE A 301 21.11 -36.15 -0.55
C ILE A 301 21.87 -35.45 -1.68
N LEU A 302 21.53 -35.71 -2.94
CA LEU A 302 22.17 -35.03 -4.08
C LEU A 302 21.91 -33.53 -4.08
N TRP A 303 20.67 -33.08 -3.82
CA TRP A 303 20.34 -31.67 -3.66
C TRP A 303 21.08 -31.03 -2.49
N LEU A 304 21.23 -31.74 -1.37
CA LEU A 304 22.06 -31.31 -0.24
C LEU A 304 23.52 -31.15 -0.66
N LEU A 305 24.10 -32.13 -1.35
CA LEU A 305 25.49 -32.11 -1.81
C LEU A 305 25.75 -31.01 -2.83
N ILE A 306 24.85 -30.83 -3.80
CA ILE A 306 24.90 -29.72 -4.77
C ILE A 306 24.90 -28.39 -4.02
N THR A 307 23.98 -28.22 -3.07
CA THR A 307 23.87 -26.99 -2.28
C THR A 307 25.14 -26.74 -1.47
N PHE A 308 25.61 -27.75 -0.74
CA PHE A 308 26.80 -27.65 0.10
C PHE A 308 28.05 -27.32 -0.73
N TRP A 309 28.36 -28.14 -1.74
CA TRP A 309 29.58 -27.99 -2.53
C TRP A 309 29.58 -26.74 -3.40
N SER A 310 28.41 -26.29 -3.90
CA SER A 310 28.32 -25.03 -4.63
C SER A 310 28.63 -23.83 -3.73
N ASN A 311 28.13 -23.83 -2.49
CA ASN A 311 28.45 -22.78 -1.52
C ASN A 311 29.93 -22.82 -1.10
N VAL A 312 30.51 -24.00 -0.89
CA VAL A 312 31.96 -24.17 -0.68
C VAL A 312 32.74 -23.63 -1.87
N GLY A 313 32.31 -23.91 -3.10
CA GLY A 313 32.91 -23.41 -4.34
C GLY A 313 32.93 -21.88 -4.40
N VAL A 314 31.84 -21.21 -4.00
CA VAL A 314 31.78 -19.75 -3.90
C VAL A 314 32.80 -19.21 -2.88
N ILE A 315 32.97 -19.87 -1.73
CA ILE A 315 33.95 -19.47 -0.72
C ILE A 315 35.38 -19.67 -1.25
N ILE A 316 35.66 -20.74 -1.99
CA ILE A 316 36.97 -20.96 -2.62
C ILE A 316 37.25 -19.92 -3.72
N LEU A 317 36.26 -19.59 -4.54
CA LEU A 317 36.38 -18.52 -5.54
C LEU A 317 36.61 -17.15 -4.88
N ALA A 318 35.97 -16.92 -3.73
CA ALA A 318 36.20 -15.74 -2.91
C ALA A 318 37.65 -15.71 -2.41
N SER A 319 38.15 -16.78 -1.80
CA SER A 319 39.52 -16.81 -1.25
C SER A 319 40.61 -16.62 -2.30
N ARG A 320 40.34 -17.02 -3.55
CA ARG A 320 41.23 -16.80 -4.71
C ARG A 320 41.08 -15.41 -5.36
N GLY A 321 40.18 -14.55 -4.87
CA GLY A 321 40.00 -13.19 -5.37
C GLY A 321 39.13 -13.06 -6.63
N HIS A 322 38.49 -14.15 -7.09
CA HIS A 322 37.67 -14.13 -8.32
C HIS A 322 36.34 -13.38 -8.18
N LEU A 323 35.86 -13.16 -6.95
CA LEU A 323 34.63 -12.40 -6.68
C LEU A 323 34.83 -10.87 -6.61
N GLY A 324 36.05 -10.40 -6.87
CA GLY A 324 36.42 -8.98 -6.81
C GLY A 324 36.85 -8.52 -5.43
N ALA A 325 36.96 -7.20 -5.25
CA ALA A 325 37.41 -6.61 -3.99
C ALA A 325 36.46 -6.95 -2.83
N MET A 326 37.01 -7.49 -1.74
CA MET A 326 36.25 -7.89 -0.55
C MET A 326 36.49 -6.97 0.66
N ALA A 327 37.43 -6.03 0.56
CA ALA A 327 37.67 -5.06 1.61
C ALA A 327 36.42 -4.16 1.78
N PRO A 328 35.88 -4.03 3.00
CA PRO A 328 34.71 -3.21 3.24
C PRO A 328 35.02 -1.74 2.89
N LEU A 329 34.01 -1.04 2.37
CA LEU A 329 34.14 0.39 2.12
C LEU A 329 34.35 1.14 3.44
N ARG A 330 35.24 2.14 3.42
CA ARG A 330 35.45 3.05 4.57
C ARG A 330 34.21 3.90 4.84
N GLU A 331 33.53 4.33 3.77
CA GLU A 331 32.26 5.05 3.85
C GLU A 331 31.12 4.22 3.25
N PRO A 332 29.91 4.27 3.84
CA PRO A 332 28.73 3.65 3.25
C PRO A 332 28.50 4.11 1.80
N SER A 333 28.08 3.17 0.94
CA SER A 333 27.69 3.49 -0.43
C SER A 333 26.51 4.47 -0.47
N PRO A 334 26.28 5.18 -1.60
CA PRO A 334 25.10 6.01 -1.79
C PRO A 334 23.79 5.25 -1.53
N LEU A 335 23.71 4.00 -1.98
CA LEU A 335 22.55 3.13 -1.76
C LEU A 335 22.31 2.81 -0.29
N ARG A 336 23.37 2.58 0.48
CA ARG A 336 23.24 2.39 1.94
C ARG A 336 22.83 3.66 2.66
N LYS A 337 23.39 4.81 2.28
CA LYS A 337 23.00 6.12 2.84
C LYS A 337 21.52 6.41 2.54
N TRP A 338 21.03 6.04 1.37
CA TRP A 338 19.61 6.13 1.00
C TRP A 338 18.74 5.16 1.80
N TRP A 339 19.13 3.88 1.87
CA TRP A 339 18.40 2.86 2.63
C TRP A 339 18.27 3.24 4.11
N GLN A 340 19.33 3.75 4.73
CA GLN A 340 19.29 4.20 6.13
C GLN A 340 18.28 5.34 6.36
N ARG A 341 18.10 6.25 5.38
CA ARG A 341 17.14 7.35 5.48
C ARG A 341 15.70 6.92 5.26
N HIS A 342 15.48 5.94 4.37
CA HIS A 342 14.13 5.61 3.88
C HIS A 342 13.58 4.26 4.34
N SER A 343 14.42 3.37 4.87
CA SER A 343 14.05 2.00 5.30
C SER A 343 12.83 1.96 6.20
N TYR A 344 12.67 2.90 7.14
CA TYR A 344 11.50 2.94 8.01
C TYR A 344 10.18 3.01 7.23
N VAL A 345 10.10 3.92 6.26
CA VAL A 345 8.87 4.12 5.47
C VAL A 345 8.64 2.93 4.54
N ILE A 346 9.71 2.43 3.92
CA ILE A 346 9.64 1.27 3.02
C ILE A 346 9.19 0.02 3.78
N LEU A 347 9.80 -0.30 4.92
CA LEU A 347 9.49 -1.51 5.70
C LEU A 347 8.09 -1.46 6.31
N VAL A 348 7.64 -0.29 6.80
CA VAL A 348 6.25 -0.14 7.29
C VAL A 348 5.25 -0.21 6.14
N GLY A 349 5.57 0.39 4.98
CA GLY A 349 4.75 0.28 3.77
C GLY A 349 4.63 -1.16 3.26
N MET A 350 5.74 -1.91 3.27
CA MET A 350 5.74 -3.33 2.92
C MET A 350 4.93 -4.16 3.92
N ALA A 351 5.02 -3.88 5.22
CA ALA A 351 4.19 -4.56 6.22
C ALA A 351 2.69 -4.29 6.01
N LEU A 352 2.31 -3.07 5.62
CA LEU A 352 0.93 -2.73 5.27
C LEU A 352 0.45 -3.54 4.05
N VAL A 353 1.24 -3.58 2.97
CA VAL A 353 0.89 -4.32 1.74
C VAL A 353 0.84 -5.83 2.00
N ALA A 354 1.84 -6.39 2.70
CA ALA A 354 1.86 -7.80 3.06
C ALA A 354 0.69 -8.17 3.98
N GLY A 355 0.37 -7.31 4.96
CA GLY A 355 -0.78 -7.49 5.85
C GLY A 355 -2.10 -7.48 5.10
N PHE A 356 -2.25 -6.64 4.07
CA PHE A 356 -3.42 -6.64 3.19
C PHE A 356 -3.49 -7.91 2.34
N ILE A 357 -2.40 -8.31 1.69
CA ILE A 357 -2.34 -9.53 0.86
C ILE A 357 -2.76 -10.76 1.69
N VAL A 358 -2.22 -10.93 2.91
CA VAL A 358 -2.56 -12.06 3.79
C VAL A 358 -4.03 -12.12 4.19
N ARG A 359 -4.70 -10.99 4.29
CA ARG A 359 -6.13 -10.95 4.60
C ARG A 359 -7.00 -11.31 3.40
N VAL A 360 -6.51 -11.09 2.18
CA VAL A 360 -7.31 -11.20 0.95
C VAL A 360 -7.08 -12.49 0.19
N VAL A 361 -5.84 -12.82 -0.18
CA VAL A 361 -5.58 -13.79 -1.28
C VAL A 361 -6.07 -15.22 -0.98
N TRP A 362 -6.14 -15.62 0.29
CA TRP A 362 -6.68 -16.94 0.68
C TRP A 362 -8.20 -16.99 0.80
N ASN A 363 -8.87 -15.85 0.93
CA ASN A 363 -10.31 -15.80 1.23
C ASN A 363 -11.14 -15.27 0.05
N VAL A 364 -10.55 -14.53 -0.89
CA VAL A 364 -11.29 -13.90 -1.99
C VAL A 364 -11.99 -14.92 -2.91
N ILE A 365 -11.31 -15.99 -3.32
CA ILE A 365 -11.92 -16.99 -4.22
C ILE A 365 -13.00 -17.80 -3.49
N PRO A 366 -12.74 -18.36 -2.29
CA PRO A 366 -13.78 -19.05 -1.53
C PRO A 366 -15.00 -18.18 -1.21
N ALA A 367 -14.80 -16.89 -0.91
CA ALA A 367 -15.89 -15.96 -0.61
C ALA A 367 -16.72 -15.63 -1.86
N MET A 368 -16.12 -15.56 -3.05
CA MET A 368 -16.87 -15.34 -4.30
C MET A 368 -17.55 -16.60 -4.85
N ASN A 369 -17.25 -17.79 -4.31
CA ASN A 369 -17.75 -19.06 -4.82
C ASN A 369 -17.84 -20.11 -3.71
N ALA A 370 -18.92 -20.04 -2.93
CA ALA A 370 -19.19 -21.01 -1.88
C ALA A 370 -19.27 -22.43 -2.45
N SER A 371 -18.65 -23.40 -1.76
CA SER A 371 -18.42 -24.79 -2.22
C SER A 371 -19.66 -25.63 -2.53
N VAL A 372 -20.86 -25.10 -2.29
CA VAL A 372 -22.15 -25.82 -2.49
C VAL A 372 -23.12 -25.02 -3.37
N ILE A 373 -23.20 -23.70 -3.18
CA ILE A 373 -24.23 -22.85 -3.81
C ILE A 373 -23.70 -22.05 -5.00
N GLY A 374 -22.38 -21.90 -5.14
CA GLY A 374 -21.81 -21.16 -6.27
C GLY A 374 -21.92 -19.63 -6.17
N GLU A 375 -22.36 -19.12 -5.03
CA GLU A 375 -22.63 -17.69 -4.78
C GLU A 375 -21.62 -17.08 -3.79
N TRP A 376 -21.81 -15.80 -3.48
CA TRP A 376 -21.07 -15.08 -2.44
C TRP A 376 -21.30 -15.71 -1.05
N ASP A 377 -20.24 -15.76 -0.24
CA ASP A 377 -20.23 -16.35 1.09
C ASP A 377 -19.39 -15.52 2.08
N MET A 378 -19.78 -15.57 3.35
CA MET A 378 -19.12 -14.85 4.44
C MET A 378 -18.61 -15.81 5.51
N SER A 379 -17.38 -15.55 5.93
CA SER A 379 -16.76 -16.18 7.10
C SER A 379 -17.30 -15.56 8.40
N GLY A 380 -17.04 -16.17 9.56
CA GLY A 380 -17.35 -15.62 10.88
C GLY A 380 -18.66 -16.08 11.51
N GLY A 381 -19.35 -17.05 10.90
CA GLY A 381 -20.60 -17.58 11.42
C GLY A 381 -21.78 -16.64 11.14
N SER A 382 -22.73 -16.54 12.06
CA SER A 382 -24.03 -15.89 11.82
C SER A 382 -24.03 -14.36 11.92
N ASP A 383 -23.07 -13.77 12.65
CA ASP A 383 -23.03 -12.33 12.89
C ASP A 383 -22.84 -11.51 11.59
N PRO A 384 -21.90 -11.88 10.70
CA PRO A 384 -21.73 -11.23 9.39
C PRO A 384 -22.97 -11.29 8.49
N TRP A 385 -23.75 -12.38 8.54
CA TRP A 385 -25.01 -12.46 7.80
C TRP A 385 -26.07 -11.49 8.32
N TYR A 386 -26.14 -11.27 9.64
CA TYR A 386 -27.00 -10.24 10.19
C TYR A 386 -26.51 -8.83 9.83
N MET A 387 -25.20 -8.61 9.80
CA MET A 387 -24.62 -7.36 9.30
C MET A 387 -25.01 -7.12 7.84
N LYS A 388 -24.92 -8.13 6.97
CA LYS A 388 -25.30 -8.04 5.56
C LYS A 388 -26.75 -7.58 5.39
N ARG A 389 -27.69 -8.14 6.16
CA ARG A 389 -29.10 -7.68 6.17
C ARG A 389 -29.22 -6.19 6.49
N ILE A 390 -28.52 -5.71 7.52
CA ILE A 390 -28.52 -4.28 7.90
C ILE A 390 -27.93 -3.43 6.77
N ILE A 391 -26.82 -3.88 6.19
CA ILE A 391 -26.08 -3.16 5.15
C ILE A 391 -26.91 -3.06 3.87
N ASP A 392 -27.56 -4.14 3.46
CA ASP A 392 -28.48 -4.13 2.33
C ASP A 392 -29.63 -3.15 2.57
N TYR A 393 -30.25 -3.19 3.74
CA TYR A 393 -31.30 -2.23 4.10
C TYR A 393 -30.80 -0.78 3.99
N VAL A 394 -29.62 -0.46 4.53
CA VAL A 394 -29.02 0.88 4.43
C VAL A 394 -28.71 1.24 2.97
N ALA A 395 -28.21 0.28 2.18
CA ALA A 395 -27.88 0.48 0.78
C ALA A 395 -29.11 0.65 -0.12
N TYR A 396 -30.26 0.05 0.18
CA TYR A 396 -31.48 0.23 -0.61
C TYR A 396 -32.33 1.40 -0.11
N GLU A 397 -32.64 1.42 1.18
CA GLU A 397 -33.58 2.39 1.77
C GLU A 397 -32.93 3.72 2.13
N ARG A 398 -31.59 3.81 2.09
CA ARG A 398 -30.83 4.99 2.53
C ARG A 398 -31.15 5.39 3.97
N ALA A 399 -31.57 4.44 4.79
CA ALA A 399 -32.03 4.64 6.16
C ALA A 399 -31.39 3.64 7.13
N HIS A 400 -31.27 4.02 8.40
CA HIS A 400 -30.72 3.13 9.42
C HIS A 400 -31.78 2.14 9.91
N LEU A 401 -31.48 0.83 9.86
CA LEU A 401 -32.38 -0.20 10.38
C LEU A 401 -32.40 -0.17 11.91
N VAL A 402 -33.43 0.45 12.49
CA VAL A 402 -33.61 0.56 13.96
C VAL A 402 -34.36 -0.63 14.53
N PHE A 403 -35.48 -1.02 13.89
CA PHE A 403 -36.30 -2.14 14.30
C PHE A 403 -36.41 -3.13 13.15
N ASP A 404 -36.17 -4.40 13.46
CA ASP A 404 -36.17 -5.48 12.49
C ASP A 404 -37.33 -6.44 12.79
N PRO A 405 -38.40 -6.47 11.97
CA PRO A 405 -39.56 -7.33 12.22
C PRO A 405 -39.26 -8.82 12.01
N ASP A 406 -38.26 -9.16 11.19
CA ASP A 406 -37.90 -10.55 10.91
C ASP A 406 -37.01 -11.13 12.02
N ARG A 407 -36.41 -10.26 12.83
CA ARG A 407 -35.61 -10.68 13.98
C ARG A 407 -36.54 -11.12 15.11
N ASN A 408 -36.45 -12.38 15.53
CA ASN A 408 -37.28 -12.94 16.61
C ASN A 408 -38.79 -12.91 16.30
N TYR A 409 -39.16 -13.39 15.12
CA TYR A 409 -40.55 -13.51 14.69
C TYR A 409 -41.39 -14.33 15.70
N PRO A 410 -42.62 -13.89 16.05
CA PRO A 410 -43.38 -12.76 15.47
C PRO A 410 -43.18 -11.41 16.16
N MET A 411 -42.36 -11.32 17.21
CA MET A 411 -42.26 -10.10 18.02
C MET A 411 -41.42 -9.00 17.38
N GLY A 412 -40.51 -9.36 16.47
CA GLY A 412 -39.49 -8.43 15.99
C GLY A 412 -38.44 -8.13 17.06
N GLY A 413 -37.46 -7.28 16.71
CA GLY A 413 -36.44 -6.86 17.66
C GLY A 413 -35.70 -5.61 17.23
N LEU A 414 -35.25 -4.82 18.21
CA LEU A 414 -34.37 -3.66 17.97
C LEU A 414 -33.01 -4.12 17.45
N ASN A 415 -32.51 -3.49 16.39
CA ASN A 415 -31.16 -3.72 15.92
C ASN A 415 -30.16 -3.37 17.04
N PRO A 416 -29.37 -4.33 17.54
CA PRO A 416 -28.44 -4.08 18.62
C PRO A 416 -27.11 -3.52 18.10
N ARG A 417 -26.88 -3.47 16.78
CA ARG A 417 -25.59 -3.16 16.17
C ARG A 417 -25.43 -1.64 16.00
N PRO A 418 -24.32 -1.05 16.47
CA PRO A 418 -24.05 0.36 16.24
C PRO A 418 -23.97 0.71 14.74
N PRO A 419 -24.35 1.93 14.34
CA PRO A 419 -24.59 2.26 12.94
C PRO A 419 -23.34 2.31 12.07
N LEU A 420 -22.22 2.83 12.58
CA LEU A 420 -21.18 3.39 11.72
C LEU A 420 -20.45 2.36 10.87
N PHE A 421 -20.27 1.14 11.40
CA PHE A 421 -19.68 0.04 10.63
C PHE A 421 -20.60 -0.36 9.46
N SER A 422 -21.88 -0.61 9.71
CA SER A 422 -22.84 -0.94 8.63
C SER A 422 -22.94 0.17 7.58
N TRP A 423 -22.94 1.43 8.01
CA TRP A 423 -22.94 2.58 7.10
C TRP A 423 -21.64 2.69 6.30
N SER A 424 -20.47 2.40 6.86
CA SER A 424 -19.22 2.44 6.08
C SER A 424 -19.22 1.38 4.99
N LEU A 425 -19.74 0.18 5.27
CA LEU A 425 -19.85 -0.90 4.29
C LEU A 425 -20.87 -0.56 3.20
N ALA A 426 -22.05 -0.04 3.57
CA ALA A 426 -23.08 0.39 2.60
C ALA A 426 -22.58 1.53 1.71
N LEU A 427 -21.99 2.59 2.29
CA LEU A 427 -21.42 3.71 1.53
C LEU A 427 -20.29 3.28 0.61
N GLY A 428 -19.47 2.31 1.04
CA GLY A 428 -18.46 1.70 0.18
C GLY A 428 -19.07 0.98 -1.02
N GLY A 429 -20.17 0.24 -0.83
CA GLY A 429 -20.87 -0.44 -1.92
C GLY A 429 -21.52 0.53 -2.90
N ILE A 430 -22.13 1.61 -2.39
CA ILE A 430 -22.71 2.68 -3.21
C ILE A 430 -21.63 3.38 -4.03
N PHE A 431 -20.51 3.70 -3.39
CA PHE A 431 -19.38 4.32 -4.05
C PHE A 431 -18.77 3.40 -5.12
N LEU A 432 -18.66 2.11 -4.82
CA LEU A 432 -18.14 1.11 -5.77
C LEU A 432 -19.08 0.91 -6.96
N SER A 433 -20.39 0.84 -6.72
CA SER A 433 -21.41 0.77 -7.77
C SER A 433 -21.32 1.97 -8.71
N TRP A 434 -21.15 3.16 -8.15
CA TRP A 434 -20.98 4.38 -8.95
C TRP A 434 -19.67 4.39 -9.75
N ILE A 435 -18.53 4.06 -9.13
CA ILE A 435 -17.22 4.18 -9.80
C ILE A 435 -17.01 3.10 -10.85
N ALA A 436 -17.45 1.86 -10.59
CA ALA A 436 -17.25 0.71 -11.47
C ALA A 436 -18.43 0.43 -12.40
N ASP A 437 -19.49 1.25 -12.32
CA ASP A 437 -20.73 1.09 -13.10
C ASP A 437 -21.31 -0.33 -13.03
N MET A 438 -21.28 -0.90 -11.82
CA MET A 438 -21.75 -2.26 -11.54
C MET A 438 -23.05 -2.25 -10.70
N PRO A 439 -23.88 -3.31 -10.77
CA PRO A 439 -25.09 -3.41 -9.98
C PRO A 439 -24.83 -3.19 -8.48
N LEU A 440 -25.68 -2.40 -7.82
CA LEU A 440 -25.52 -2.07 -6.41
C LEU A 440 -25.44 -3.32 -5.51
N ALA A 441 -26.22 -4.35 -5.81
CA ALA A 441 -26.21 -5.61 -5.08
C ALA A 441 -24.81 -6.26 -5.06
N GLU A 442 -24.16 -6.31 -6.21
CA GLU A 442 -22.81 -6.87 -6.37
C GLU A 442 -21.74 -5.97 -5.74
N ALA A 443 -21.86 -4.66 -5.92
CA ALA A 443 -20.94 -3.70 -5.33
C ALA A 443 -20.96 -3.73 -3.79
N VAL A 444 -22.14 -3.95 -3.20
CA VAL A 444 -22.30 -4.11 -1.76
C VAL A 444 -21.58 -5.36 -1.27
N TRP A 445 -21.65 -6.49 -1.99
CA TRP A 445 -20.87 -7.70 -1.66
C TRP A 445 -19.37 -7.43 -1.62
N TRP A 446 -18.82 -6.85 -2.69
CA TRP A 446 -17.40 -6.46 -2.73
C TRP A 446 -16.99 -5.56 -1.56
N SER A 447 -17.84 -4.58 -1.20
CA SER A 447 -17.57 -3.67 -0.08
C SER A 447 -17.62 -4.38 1.27
N VAL A 448 -18.63 -5.22 1.48
CA VAL A 448 -18.85 -6.00 2.71
C VAL A 448 -17.67 -6.91 2.98
N GLU A 449 -17.16 -7.58 1.96
CA GLU A 449 -16.08 -8.55 2.11
C GLU A 449 -14.70 -7.92 2.15
N ALA A 450 -14.46 -6.85 1.39
CA ALA A 450 -13.12 -6.24 1.28
C ALA A 450 -12.78 -5.31 2.46
N GLN A 451 -13.76 -4.54 2.97
CA GLN A 451 -13.47 -3.51 3.98
C GLN A 451 -12.81 -4.05 5.26
N PRO A 452 -13.22 -5.18 5.83
CA PRO A 452 -12.54 -5.75 7.00
C PRO A 452 -11.03 -5.96 6.78
N ALA A 453 -10.64 -6.46 5.59
CA ALA A 453 -9.24 -6.61 5.21
C ALA A 453 -8.50 -5.27 5.11
N ILE A 454 -9.15 -4.24 4.57
CA ILE A 454 -8.60 -2.88 4.46
C ILE A 454 -8.36 -2.29 5.85
N TRP A 455 -9.37 -2.30 6.72
CA TRP A 455 -9.26 -1.77 8.10
C TRP A 455 -8.22 -2.57 8.91
N GLY A 456 -8.22 -3.89 8.75
CA GLY A 456 -7.26 -4.80 9.35
C GLY A 456 -5.82 -4.50 8.98
N ALA A 457 -5.55 -4.18 7.71
CA ALA A 457 -4.22 -3.80 7.24
C ALA A 457 -3.82 -2.40 7.70
N LEU A 458 -4.74 -1.42 7.67
CA LEU A 458 -4.47 -0.03 8.04
C LEU A 458 -4.01 0.14 9.49
N ILE A 459 -4.33 -0.80 10.39
CA ILE A 459 -3.87 -0.78 11.79
C ILE A 459 -2.34 -0.76 11.93
N VAL A 460 -1.62 -1.27 10.93
CA VAL A 460 -0.15 -1.28 10.87
C VAL A 460 0.40 0.14 11.07
N LEU A 461 -0.27 1.15 10.52
CA LEU A 461 0.18 2.55 10.54
C LEU A 461 0.19 3.16 11.96
N PRO A 462 -0.93 3.22 12.71
CA PRO A 462 -0.92 3.78 14.05
C PRO A 462 -0.08 2.94 15.03
N VAL A 463 -0.03 1.60 14.88
CA VAL A 463 0.82 0.73 15.73
C VAL A 463 2.30 1.06 15.53
N ALA A 464 2.78 1.05 14.28
CA ALA A 464 4.17 1.35 13.96
C ALA A 464 4.55 2.78 14.40
N ALA A 465 3.66 3.74 14.15
CA ALA A 465 3.88 5.14 14.52
C ALA A 465 3.94 5.37 16.03
N MET A 466 3.17 4.59 16.81
CA MET A 466 3.20 4.63 18.27
C MET A 466 4.47 3.99 18.82
N ALA A 467 4.81 2.77 18.39
CA ALA A 467 6.03 2.07 18.82
C ALA A 467 7.32 2.85 18.46
N LYS A 468 7.36 3.48 17.27
CA LYS A 468 8.47 4.37 16.89
C LYS A 468 8.67 5.53 17.86
N ARG A 469 7.58 6.07 18.43
CA ARG A 469 7.63 7.23 19.31
C ARG A 469 8.04 6.89 20.72
N PHE A 470 7.65 5.70 21.20
CA PHE A 470 8.01 5.26 22.54
C PHE A 470 9.44 4.75 22.63
N HIS A 471 9.93 4.07 21.58
CA HIS A 471 11.22 3.41 21.64
C HIS A 471 12.14 3.87 20.51
N SER A 472 12.01 3.30 19.31
CA SER A 472 12.92 3.58 18.20
C SER A 472 12.28 3.27 16.84
N PRO A 473 12.83 3.78 15.72
CA PRO A 473 12.36 3.42 14.38
C PRO A 473 12.33 1.91 14.13
N LEU A 474 13.29 1.16 14.68
CA LEU A 474 13.34 -0.30 14.59
C LEU A 474 12.16 -0.94 15.32
N ALA A 475 11.83 -0.47 16.53
CA ALA A 475 10.65 -0.95 17.26
C ALA A 475 9.35 -0.66 16.50
N GLY A 476 9.27 0.49 15.82
CA GLY A 476 8.16 0.80 14.92
C GLY A 476 8.03 -0.19 13.76
N VAL A 477 9.14 -0.54 13.11
CA VAL A 477 9.15 -1.56 12.04
C VAL A 477 8.76 -2.94 12.58
N ALA A 478 9.34 -3.36 13.71
CA ALA A 478 9.03 -4.64 14.33
C ALA A 478 7.54 -4.74 14.69
N ALA A 479 6.99 -3.71 15.32
CA ALA A 479 5.56 -3.66 15.65
C ALA A 479 4.67 -3.72 14.39
N ALA A 480 5.09 -3.07 13.30
CA ALA A 480 4.37 -3.11 12.01
C ALA A 480 4.26 -4.54 11.46
N TRP A 481 5.37 -5.30 11.44
CA TRP A 481 5.39 -6.67 10.93
C TRP A 481 4.69 -7.65 11.87
N LEU A 482 4.84 -7.47 13.19
CA LEU A 482 4.15 -8.30 14.18
C LEU A 482 2.64 -8.17 14.05
N ILE A 483 2.08 -6.95 13.96
CA ILE A 483 0.63 -6.79 13.82
C ILE A 483 0.10 -7.20 12.45
N ALA A 484 0.91 -7.04 11.39
CA ALA A 484 0.54 -7.48 10.04
C ALA A 484 0.30 -9.00 9.98
N PHE A 485 1.13 -9.78 10.68
CA PHE A 485 1.07 -11.25 10.71
C PHE A 485 0.52 -11.85 12.01
N MET A 486 -0.02 -11.03 12.93
CA MET A 486 -0.59 -11.54 14.18
C MET A 486 -1.83 -12.40 13.88
N PRO A 487 -1.82 -13.72 14.13
CA PRO A 487 -2.92 -14.60 13.71
C PRO A 487 -4.26 -14.19 14.32
N GLY A 488 -4.30 -13.86 15.61
CA GLY A 488 -5.52 -13.43 16.29
C GLY A 488 -6.12 -12.12 15.74
N HIS A 489 -5.33 -11.26 15.09
CA HIS A 489 -5.86 -10.10 14.38
C HIS A 489 -6.29 -10.46 12.96
N ILE A 490 -5.53 -11.32 12.27
CA ILE A 490 -5.88 -11.79 10.92
C ILE A 490 -7.24 -12.48 10.94
N THR A 491 -7.47 -13.42 11.87
CA THR A 491 -8.73 -14.18 11.96
C THR A 491 -9.97 -13.31 12.19
N HIS A 492 -9.80 -12.07 12.67
CA HIS A 492 -10.86 -11.07 12.88
C HIS A 492 -10.82 -9.91 11.88
N SER A 493 -10.05 -10.05 10.79
CA SER A 493 -9.91 -9.00 9.76
C SER A 493 -9.63 -9.54 8.36
N THR A 494 -10.06 -10.77 8.06
CA THR A 494 -9.92 -11.35 6.72
C THR A 494 -10.97 -10.80 5.76
N PHE A 495 -10.68 -10.93 4.47
CA PHE A 495 -11.69 -10.77 3.43
C PHE A 495 -12.82 -11.79 3.67
N GLY A 496 -14.07 -11.36 3.48
CA GLY A 496 -15.25 -12.19 3.76
C GLY A 496 -15.72 -12.20 5.21
N LEU A 497 -14.99 -11.59 6.16
CA LEU A 497 -15.41 -11.50 7.56
C LEU A 497 -16.02 -10.13 7.89
N ALA A 498 -17.29 -9.93 7.55
CA ALA A 498 -17.97 -8.66 7.71
C ALA A 498 -18.45 -8.38 9.15
N ASP A 499 -17.49 -8.25 10.08
CA ASP A 499 -17.73 -7.88 11.48
C ASP A 499 -16.96 -6.61 11.88
N HIS A 500 -17.44 -5.90 12.92
CA HIS A 500 -16.95 -4.57 13.31
C HIS A 500 -15.53 -4.58 13.91
N ASP A 501 -14.94 -5.75 14.19
CA ASP A 501 -13.72 -5.90 14.98
C ASP A 501 -12.53 -5.13 14.39
N SER A 502 -12.23 -5.37 13.12
CA SER A 502 -11.12 -4.71 12.40
C SER A 502 -11.29 -3.19 12.34
N PHE A 503 -12.51 -2.72 12.08
CA PHE A 503 -12.87 -1.30 12.05
C PHE A 503 -12.69 -0.66 13.43
N ALA A 504 -13.25 -1.27 14.47
CA ALA A 504 -13.16 -0.78 15.83
C ALA A 504 -11.71 -0.73 16.31
N MET A 505 -10.93 -1.80 16.09
CA MET A 505 -9.53 -1.87 16.50
C MET A 505 -8.65 -0.84 15.79
N PHE A 506 -8.90 -0.58 14.51
CA PHE A 506 -8.22 0.49 13.79
C PHE A 506 -8.47 1.86 14.44
N PHE A 507 -9.74 2.23 14.66
CA PHE A 507 -10.07 3.54 15.23
C PHE A 507 -9.70 3.68 16.71
N LEU A 508 -9.80 2.62 17.51
CA LEU A 508 -9.30 2.62 18.89
C LEU A 508 -7.79 2.88 18.93
N THR A 509 -7.03 2.15 18.10
CA THR A 509 -5.57 2.30 18.02
C THR A 509 -5.17 3.67 17.48
N LEU A 510 -5.89 4.18 16.48
CA LEU A 510 -5.71 5.52 15.96
C LEU A 510 -6.01 6.59 17.03
N GLY A 511 -7.05 6.38 17.84
CA GLY A 511 -7.39 7.22 18.98
C GLY A 511 -6.27 7.27 20.01
N PHE A 512 -5.73 6.13 20.41
CA PHE A 512 -4.57 6.06 21.30
C PHE A 512 -3.33 6.72 20.70
N TYR A 513 -3.05 6.51 19.40
CA TYR A 513 -1.94 7.19 18.72
C TYR A 513 -2.07 8.72 18.80
N TRP A 514 -3.24 9.27 18.49
CA TRP A 514 -3.47 10.71 18.58
C TRP A 514 -3.47 11.23 20.02
N TRP A 515 -3.94 10.44 20.97
CA TRP A 515 -3.85 10.76 22.39
C TRP A 515 -2.40 10.85 22.85
N VAL A 516 -1.56 9.87 22.51
CA VAL A 516 -0.10 9.90 22.78
C VAL A 516 0.55 11.13 22.14
N ARG A 517 0.21 11.43 20.88
CA ARG A 517 0.68 12.63 20.18
C ARG A 517 0.29 13.92 20.90
N SER A 518 -0.91 13.96 21.47
CA SER A 518 -1.38 15.09 22.28
C SER A 518 -0.55 15.21 23.56
N MET A 519 -0.42 14.11 24.33
CA MET A 519 0.32 14.09 25.60
C MET A 519 1.78 14.52 25.45
N MET A 520 2.46 14.04 24.41
CA MET A 520 3.85 14.44 24.12
C MET A 520 3.99 15.93 23.80
N GLY A 521 2.94 16.56 23.27
CA GLY A 521 2.92 17.97 22.87
C GLY A 521 2.48 18.94 23.96
N ILE A 522 2.06 18.46 25.14
CA ILE A 522 1.71 19.33 26.27
C ILE A 522 2.98 19.94 26.86
N LYS A 523 3.00 21.26 26.99
CA LYS A 523 4.05 21.99 27.72
C LYS A 523 3.59 22.27 29.15
N GLN A 524 4.53 22.27 30.08
CA GLN A 524 4.28 22.59 31.49
C GLN A 524 4.21 24.10 31.68
N GLU A 525 3.06 24.67 31.33
CA GLU A 525 2.80 26.09 31.48
C GLU A 525 1.55 26.30 32.33
N ARG A 526 1.64 27.18 33.32
CA ARG A 526 0.49 27.55 34.14
C ARG A 526 -0.48 28.37 33.27
N LEU A 527 -1.62 27.78 32.92
CA LEU A 527 -2.61 28.38 32.00
C LEU A 527 -3.25 29.65 32.56
N PHE A 528 -3.50 29.69 33.86
CA PHE A 528 -4.06 30.85 34.56
C PHE A 528 -3.38 31.05 35.93
N SER A 529 -3.29 32.30 36.36
CA SER A 529 -2.69 32.67 37.66
C SER A 529 -3.50 32.16 38.85
N ARG A 530 -4.82 32.03 38.73
CA ARG A 530 -5.73 31.50 39.77
C ARG A 530 -6.61 30.39 39.20
N THR A 531 -6.76 29.30 39.96
CA THR A 531 -7.68 28.20 39.66
C THR A 531 -9.09 28.50 40.17
N SER A 532 -10.11 28.11 39.42
CA SER A 532 -11.53 28.32 39.76
C SER A 532 -12.35 27.06 39.44
N TRP A 533 -13.39 26.81 40.23
CA TRP A 533 -14.34 25.70 40.06
C TRP A 533 -15.47 26.01 39.06
N ASN A 534 -15.54 27.24 38.53
CA ASN A 534 -16.58 27.63 37.59
C ASN A 534 -16.42 26.87 36.24
N PRO A 535 -17.47 26.23 35.68
CA PRO A 535 -17.40 25.57 34.37
C PRO A 535 -16.87 26.46 33.23
N LEU A 536 -17.12 27.77 33.30
CA LEU A 536 -16.59 28.76 32.34
C LEU A 536 -15.06 28.81 32.35
N TYR A 537 -14.41 28.46 33.46
CA TYR A 537 -12.96 28.35 33.56
C TYR A 537 -12.41 27.24 32.65
N ILE A 538 -13.12 26.11 32.54
CA ILE A 538 -12.76 25.01 31.63
C ILE A 538 -12.87 25.47 30.17
N LEU A 539 -13.99 26.13 29.81
CA LEU A 539 -14.19 26.65 28.46
C LEU A 539 -13.15 27.73 28.10
N ALA A 540 -12.82 28.62 29.04
CA ALA A 540 -11.74 29.58 28.87
C ALA A 540 -10.38 28.88 28.67
N GLY A 541 -10.12 27.82 29.44
CA GLY A 541 -8.92 26.98 29.31
C GLY A 541 -8.80 26.35 27.92
N ILE A 542 -9.87 25.74 27.41
CA ILE A 542 -9.93 25.16 26.06
C ILE A 542 -9.63 26.23 25.00
N ARG A 543 -10.23 27.42 25.12
CA ARG A 543 -10.00 28.53 24.18
C ARG A 543 -8.55 29.01 24.18
N VAL A 544 -7.94 29.14 25.37
CA VAL A 544 -6.52 29.52 25.50
C VAL A 544 -5.62 28.43 24.93
N MET A 545 -5.90 27.16 25.20
CA MET A 545 -5.17 26.02 24.65
C MET A 545 -5.22 25.98 23.13
N TRP A 546 -6.36 26.30 22.52
CA TRP A 546 -6.48 26.35 21.06
C TRP A 546 -5.63 27.47 20.43
N ARG A 547 -5.48 28.60 21.13
CA ARG A 547 -4.65 29.73 20.69
C ARG A 547 -3.16 29.46 20.88
N LYS A 548 -2.76 28.94 22.04
CA LYS A 548 -1.34 28.75 22.40
C LYS A 548 -0.75 27.41 21.94
N HIS A 549 -1.53 26.34 21.95
CA HIS A 549 -1.10 24.96 21.68
C HIS A 549 -2.01 24.27 20.66
N ARG A 550 -2.27 24.95 19.54
CA ARG A 550 -3.12 24.43 18.44
C ARG A 550 -2.78 23.00 18.02
N PRO A 551 -1.50 22.57 17.83
CA PRO A 551 -1.20 21.21 17.43
C PRO A 551 -1.67 20.16 18.44
N THR A 552 -1.45 20.40 19.73
CA THR A 552 -1.86 19.51 20.83
C THR A 552 -3.37 19.34 20.85
N MET A 553 -4.11 20.44 20.69
CA MET A 553 -5.57 20.40 20.67
C MET A 553 -6.12 19.70 19.42
N ILE A 554 -5.48 19.86 18.25
CA ILE A 554 -5.82 19.10 17.05
C ILE A 554 -5.65 17.60 17.31
N HIS A 555 -4.51 17.17 17.85
CA HIS A 555 -4.31 15.76 18.18
C HIS A 555 -5.34 15.24 19.20
N SER A 556 -5.66 16.02 20.24
CA SER A 556 -6.69 15.64 21.21
C SER A 556 -8.08 15.49 20.59
N THR A 557 -8.42 16.37 19.64
CA THR A 557 -9.69 16.33 18.92
C THR A 557 -9.75 15.10 18.01
N LEU A 558 -8.67 14.81 17.29
CA LEU A 558 -8.55 13.62 16.45
C LEU A 558 -8.67 12.33 17.29
N ALA A 559 -8.08 12.30 18.49
CA ALA A 559 -8.24 11.19 19.42
C ALA A 559 -9.71 10.98 19.83
N GLY A 560 -10.39 12.06 20.22
CA GLY A 560 -11.81 12.03 20.59
C GLY A 560 -12.70 11.58 19.43
N ILE A 561 -12.46 12.08 18.22
CA ILE A 561 -13.18 11.64 17.01
C ILE A 561 -12.96 10.15 16.78
N SER A 562 -11.72 9.65 16.85
CA SER A 562 -11.43 8.23 16.66
C SER A 562 -12.11 7.34 17.71
N PHE A 563 -12.12 7.73 18.99
CA PHE A 563 -12.85 6.99 20.03
C PHE A 563 -14.37 7.04 19.83
N ALA A 564 -14.92 8.17 19.40
CA ALA A 564 -16.34 8.29 19.08
C ALA A 564 -16.73 7.43 17.87
N THR A 565 -15.91 7.42 16.82
CA THR A 565 -16.05 6.52 15.66
C THR A 565 -16.06 5.06 16.10
N ALA A 566 -15.13 4.66 16.98
CA ALA A 566 -15.13 3.30 17.53
C ALA A 566 -16.39 3.01 18.36
N GLY A 567 -16.90 3.96 19.14
CA GLY A 567 -18.14 3.80 19.91
C GLY A 567 -19.41 3.69 19.07
N LEU A 568 -19.43 4.31 17.90
CA LEU A 568 -20.51 4.16 16.92
C LEU A 568 -20.38 2.89 16.07
N ALA A 569 -19.31 2.12 16.23
CA ALA A 569 -19.11 0.83 15.55
C ALA A 569 -19.21 -0.36 16.51
N TRP A 570 -18.74 -0.23 17.74
CA TRP A 570 -18.64 -1.33 18.69
C TRP A 570 -18.97 -0.91 20.13
N LYS A 571 -19.83 -1.70 20.80
CA LYS A 571 -20.23 -1.44 22.20
C LYS A 571 -19.07 -1.55 23.18
N GLY A 572 -18.08 -2.38 22.91
CA GLY A 572 -16.91 -2.53 23.76
C GLY A 572 -15.96 -1.33 23.73
N TYR A 573 -16.24 -0.27 22.96
CA TYR A 573 -15.40 0.94 22.97
C TYR A 573 -15.18 1.53 24.37
N VAL A 574 -16.06 1.22 25.33
CA VAL A 574 -15.95 1.60 26.76
C VAL A 574 -14.60 1.19 27.38
N TYR A 575 -13.92 0.18 26.84
CA TYR A 575 -12.55 -0.16 27.24
C TYR A 575 -11.57 0.99 27.00
N ALA A 576 -11.70 1.79 25.92
CA ALA A 576 -10.80 2.91 25.67
C ALA A 576 -10.85 4.00 26.75
N PRO A 577 -12.00 4.64 27.07
CA PRO A 577 -12.05 5.59 28.15
C PRO A 577 -11.70 4.95 29.50
N GLY A 578 -12.01 3.66 29.72
CA GLY A 578 -11.56 2.91 30.89
C GLY A 578 -10.02 2.86 31.01
N ILE A 579 -9.32 2.49 29.94
CA ILE A 579 -7.85 2.47 29.87
C ILE A 579 -7.28 3.88 30.07
N LEU A 580 -7.86 4.91 29.45
CA LEU A 580 -7.42 6.30 29.63
C LEU A 580 -7.59 6.77 31.08
N PHE A 581 -8.72 6.42 31.70
CA PHE A 581 -9.00 6.75 33.09
C PHE A 581 -8.03 6.05 34.03
N LEU A 582 -7.77 4.76 33.82
CA LEU A 582 -6.79 3.99 34.59
C LEU A 582 -5.38 4.54 34.40
N GLY A 583 -4.99 4.86 33.17
CA GLY A 583 -3.69 5.48 32.87
C GLY A 583 -3.52 6.83 33.55
N TYR A 584 -4.54 7.70 33.49
CA TYR A 584 -4.53 8.98 34.19
C TYR A 584 -4.47 8.81 35.71
N SER A 585 -5.29 7.93 36.27
CA SER A 585 -5.33 7.64 37.71
C SER A 585 -3.98 7.11 38.20
N GLY A 586 -3.34 6.23 37.41
CA GLY A 586 -1.99 5.74 37.69
C GLY A 586 -0.96 6.86 37.71
N ILE A 587 -1.00 7.80 36.75
CA ILE A 587 -0.12 8.98 36.75
C ILE A 587 -0.36 9.84 38.00
N VAL A 588 -1.62 10.13 38.34
CA VAL A 588 -1.96 10.92 39.54
C VAL A 588 -1.47 10.23 40.81
N PHE A 589 -1.66 8.92 40.91
CA PHE A 589 -1.21 8.12 42.05
C PHE A 589 0.31 8.14 42.18
N LEU A 590 1.05 7.90 41.09
CA LEU A 590 2.51 7.96 41.09
C LEU A 590 3.04 9.35 41.45
N ASN A 591 2.32 10.40 41.06
CA ASN A 591 2.67 11.78 41.41
C ASN A 591 2.53 12.05 42.92
N LEU A 592 1.72 11.30 43.67
CA LEU A 592 1.62 11.44 45.13
C LEU A 592 2.91 10.96 45.85
N PHE A 593 3.65 10.03 45.26
CA PHE A 593 4.89 9.47 45.84
C PHE A 593 6.17 10.19 45.39
N ARG A 594 6.07 11.12 44.43
CA ARG A 594 7.20 11.95 43.99
C ARG A 594 7.08 13.35 44.58
N VAL A 595 8.14 13.84 45.22
CA VAL A 595 8.20 15.14 45.95
C VAL A 595 8.18 16.36 45.01
N GLU A 596 7.90 16.17 43.71
CA GLU A 596 7.81 17.25 42.73
C GLU A 596 6.36 17.60 42.39
N THR A 597 6.11 18.89 42.18
CA THR A 597 4.75 19.46 42.10
C THR A 597 3.86 18.81 41.03
N PRO A 598 2.53 18.65 41.26
CA PRO A 598 1.61 17.90 40.38
C PRO A 598 1.56 18.34 38.91
N CYS A 599 2.01 19.55 38.60
CA CYS A 599 2.04 20.13 37.25
C CYS A 599 3.26 19.67 36.41
N GLN A 600 4.26 19.00 37.01
CA GLN A 600 5.54 18.67 36.37
C GLN A 600 5.57 17.32 35.66
N LEU A 601 4.50 16.52 35.68
CA LEU A 601 4.63 15.07 35.46
C LEU A 601 4.01 14.42 34.20
N PRO A 602 3.03 14.96 33.43
CA PRO A 602 2.49 14.20 32.30
C PRO A 602 3.56 13.82 31.26
N GLN A 603 4.57 14.68 31.09
CA GLN A 603 5.67 14.48 30.14
C GLN A 603 6.86 13.71 30.75
N GLN A 604 7.19 13.96 32.02
CA GLN A 604 8.30 13.30 32.72
C GLN A 604 7.94 11.90 33.22
N CYS A 605 6.70 11.63 33.64
CA CYS A 605 6.26 10.28 34.01
C CYS A 605 6.11 9.39 32.77
N PHE A 606 5.60 9.90 31.63
CA PHE A 606 5.60 9.15 30.37
C PHE A 606 7.02 8.88 29.84
N ARG A 607 7.98 9.81 30.04
CA ARG A 607 9.38 9.57 29.69
C ARG A 607 10.07 8.63 30.68
N CYS A 608 9.93 8.82 31.99
CA CYS A 608 10.64 8.03 33.01
C CYS A 608 10.06 6.63 33.23
N CYS A 609 8.75 6.39 33.11
CA CYS A 609 8.18 5.04 33.24
C CYS A 609 8.45 4.15 32.00
N LEU A 610 8.84 4.72 30.85
CA LEU A 610 9.07 3.97 29.62
C LEU A 610 10.54 3.98 29.15
N LEU A 611 11.41 4.79 29.76
CA LEU A 611 12.87 4.80 29.51
C LEU A 611 13.68 4.04 30.57
N GLN A 612 13.03 3.34 31.49
CA GLN A 612 13.64 2.36 32.39
C GLN A 612 13.19 0.94 32.02
N SER A 613 13.57 0.49 30.82
CA SER A 613 13.69 -0.93 30.47
C SER A 613 14.55 -1.05 29.21
#